data_AF-A0AB37KXE5-F1
#
_entry.id   AF-A0AB37KXE5-F1
#
_cell.length_a   1.000
_cell.length_b   1.000
_cell.length_c   1.000
_cell.angle_alpha   90.00
_cell.angle_beta   90.00
_cell.angle_gamma   90.00
#
_symmetry.space_group_name_H-M   'P 1'
#
loop_
_entity.id
_entity.type
_entity.pdbx_description
1 polymer ?
#
loop_
_entity_poly.entity_id
_entity_poly.type
_entity_poly.pdbx_seq_one_letter_code
_entity_poly.pdbx_strand_id
1 'polypeptide(L)'
;MKPRSEASKNLYQMMLDRGYPVEFCEVITQNLNTDFTAGRMIGYLSHYQTLPMEEVVDEMLAILTDRNRIMQKKELERNNAKWNEYLANGIPNDEE
;
A
#
# COMPACT_ATOMS: atom_id res chain seq x y z
N MET A 1 14.82 -2.58 7.11
CA MET A 1 13.45 -2.60 6.52
C MET A 1 12.53 -3.43 7.39
N LYS A 2 11.23 -3.14 7.42
CA LYS A 2 10.26 -4.06 8.04
C LYS A 2 10.28 -5.40 7.28
N PRO A 3 10.10 -6.53 7.97
CA PRO A 3 9.98 -7.82 7.30
C PRO A 3 8.77 -7.84 6.36
N ARG A 4 8.87 -8.58 5.25
CA ARG A 4 7.75 -8.78 4.31
C ARG A 4 6.59 -9.51 5.01
N SER A 5 5.36 -9.08 4.73
CA SER A 5 4.17 -9.78 5.19
C SER A 5 3.97 -11.14 4.49
N GLU A 6 3.09 -11.98 5.01
CA GLU A 6 2.81 -13.29 4.40
C GLU A 6 2.19 -13.14 3.00
N ALA A 7 1.28 -12.18 2.79
CA ALA A 7 0.75 -11.92 1.45
C ALA A 7 1.84 -11.44 0.48
N SER A 8 2.82 -10.66 0.96
CA SER A 8 3.96 -10.21 0.14
C SER A 8 4.86 -11.39 -0.27
N LYS A 9 5.08 -12.37 0.61
CA LYS A 9 5.79 -13.62 0.27
C LYS A 9 5.01 -14.46 -0.74
N ASN A 10 3.69 -14.56 -0.57
CA ASN A 10 2.82 -15.27 -1.51
C ASN A 10 2.83 -14.61 -2.90
N LEU A 11 2.79 -13.28 -2.96
CA LEU A 11 2.93 -12.52 -4.20
C LEU A 11 4.28 -12.83 -4.87
N TYR A 12 5.37 -12.85 -4.10
CA TYR A 12 6.70 -13.16 -4.62
C TYR A 12 6.74 -14.55 -5.26
N GLN A 13 6.24 -15.57 -4.55
CA GLN A 13 6.17 -16.94 -5.09
C GLN A 13 5.30 -17.01 -6.35
N MET A 14 4.12 -16.38 -6.34
CA MET A 14 3.22 -16.36 -7.49
C MET A 14 3.87 -15.72 -8.73
N MET A 15 4.68 -14.67 -8.56
CA MET A 15 5.39 -14.05 -9.67
C MET A 15 6.52 -14.93 -10.20
N LEU A 16 7.26 -15.62 -9.33
CA LEU A 16 8.26 -16.60 -9.75
C LEU A 16 7.63 -17.76 -10.54
N ASP A 17 6.50 -18.29 -10.07
CA ASP A 17 5.78 -19.38 -10.73
C ASP A 17 5.27 -18.99 -12.13
N ARG A 18 5.07 -17.68 -12.37
CA ARG A 18 4.71 -17.11 -13.66
C ARG A 18 5.91 -16.80 -14.57
N GLY A 19 7.13 -17.05 -14.10
CA GLY A 19 8.36 -16.90 -14.88
C GLY A 19 8.93 -15.49 -14.93
N TYR A 20 8.50 -14.58 -14.03
CA TYR A 20 9.13 -13.27 -13.94
C TYR A 20 10.56 -13.37 -13.36
N PRO A 21 11.50 -12.50 -13.79
CA PRO A 21 12.86 -12.48 -13.27
C PRO A 21 12.91 -12.28 -11.76
N VAL A 22 13.82 -12.98 -11.07
CA VAL A 22 13.97 -12.91 -9.60
C VAL A 22 14.13 -11.48 -9.10
N GLU A 23 15.02 -10.71 -9.72
CA GLU A 23 15.27 -9.31 -9.36
C GLU A 23 14.01 -8.45 -9.49
N PHE A 24 13.20 -8.70 -10.52
CA PHE A 24 11.93 -8.02 -10.72
C PHE A 24 10.93 -8.35 -9.61
N CYS A 25 10.75 -9.64 -9.30
CA CYS A 25 9.91 -10.10 -8.20
C CYS A 25 10.34 -9.49 -6.86
N GLU A 26 11.65 -9.37 -6.62
CA GLU A 26 12.17 -8.74 -5.40
C GLU A 26 11.79 -7.27 -5.31
N VAL A 27 11.98 -6.50 -6.38
CA VAL A 27 11.64 -5.06 -6.41
C VAL A 27 10.14 -4.84 -6.17
N ILE A 28 9.28 -5.60 -6.86
CA ILE A 28 7.82 -5.47 -6.70
C ILE A 28 7.41 -5.78 -5.25
N THR A 29 7.87 -6.90 -4.70
CA THR A 29 7.45 -7.34 -3.35
C THR A 29 8.10 -6.57 -2.22
N GLN A 30 9.27 -5.95 -2.42
CA GLN A 30 9.85 -4.99 -1.47
C GLN A 30 9.01 -3.71 -1.35
N ASN A 31 8.45 -3.24 -2.47
CA ASN A 31 7.57 -2.07 -2.50
C ASN A 31 6.16 -2.41 -1.99
N LEU A 32 5.66 -3.60 -2.30
CA LEU A 32 4.37 -4.12 -1.86
C LEU A 32 4.52 -5.05 -0.64
N ASN A 33 5.13 -4.53 0.43
CA ASN A 33 5.54 -5.32 1.59
C ASN A 33 4.48 -5.53 2.68
N THR A 34 3.30 -4.92 2.54
CA THR A 34 2.17 -5.07 3.47
C THR A 34 1.09 -5.97 2.89
N ASP A 35 0.26 -6.58 3.76
CA ASP A 35 -0.85 -7.42 3.31
C ASP A 35 -1.86 -6.64 2.45
N PHE A 36 -2.08 -5.35 2.76
CA PHE A 36 -2.94 -4.49 1.98
C PHE A 36 -2.44 -4.32 0.54
N THR A 37 -1.19 -3.89 0.38
CA THR A 37 -0.61 -3.61 -0.94
C THR A 37 -0.36 -4.90 -1.75
N ALA A 38 0.13 -5.95 -1.11
CA ALA A 38 0.37 -7.24 -1.75
C ALA A 38 -0.95 -7.91 -2.16
N GLY A 39 -1.97 -7.86 -1.30
CA GLY A 39 -3.29 -8.41 -1.60
C GLY A 39 -3.94 -7.75 -2.81
N ARG A 40 -3.78 -6.43 -2.97
CA ARG A 40 -4.26 -5.73 -4.18
C ARG A 40 -3.57 -6.24 -5.44
N MET A 41 -2.24 -6.38 -5.43
CA MET A 41 -1.50 -6.88 -6.58
C MET A 41 -1.82 -8.35 -6.88
N ILE A 42 -1.99 -9.21 -5.86
CA ILE A 42 -2.45 -10.60 -6.05
C ILE A 42 -3.84 -10.61 -6.72
N GLY A 43 -4.77 -9.80 -6.22
CA GLY A 43 -6.11 -9.68 -6.78
C GLY A 43 -6.10 -9.13 -8.21
N TYR A 44 -5.21 -8.20 -8.53
CA TYR A 44 -5.05 -7.70 -9.89
C TYR A 44 -4.53 -8.83 -10.81
N LEU A 45 -3.39 -9.42 -10.45
CA LEU A 45 -2.74 -10.48 -11.21
C LEU A 45 -3.58 -11.76 -11.32
N SER A 46 -4.58 -12.00 -10.46
CA SER A 46 -5.47 -13.16 -10.59
C SER A 46 -6.40 -13.08 -11.81
N HIS A 47 -6.58 -11.89 -12.40
CA HIS A 47 -7.40 -11.68 -13.59
C HIS A 47 -6.63 -11.82 -14.91
N TYR A 48 -5.30 -11.95 -14.84
CA TYR A 48 -4.44 -12.00 -16.02
C TYR A 48 -3.56 -13.24 -16.01
N GLN A 49 -3.57 -13.97 -17.12
CA GLN A 49 -2.71 -15.15 -17.31
C GLN A 49 -1.25 -14.76 -17.58
N THR A 50 -1.04 -13.73 -18.41
CA THR A 50 0.27 -13.18 -18.74
C THR A 50 0.19 -11.66 -18.74
N LEU A 51 1.20 -10.99 -18.20
CA LEU A 51 1.32 -9.54 -18.19
C LEU A 51 2.77 -9.14 -18.54
N PRO A 52 2.98 -8.11 -19.35
CA PRO A 52 4.31 -7.49 -19.49
C PRO A 52 4.79 -6.91 -18.15
N MET A 53 6.10 -6.84 -17.95
CA MET A 53 6.66 -6.28 -16.70
C MET A 53 6.27 -4.82 -16.50
N GLU A 54 6.13 -4.07 -17.59
CA GLU A 54 5.73 -2.66 -17.61
C GLU A 54 4.36 -2.46 -16.98
N GLU A 55 3.39 -3.31 -17.33
CA GLU A 55 2.02 -3.27 -16.78
C GLU A 55 2.00 -3.66 -15.29
N VAL A 56 2.85 -4.61 -14.87
CA VAL A 56 2.99 -4.98 -13.46
C VAL A 56 3.58 -3.81 -12.65
N VAL A 57 4.54 -3.08 -13.22
CA VAL A 57 5.11 -1.88 -12.59
C VAL A 57 4.06 -0.77 -12.51
N ASP A 58 3.29 -0.54 -13.58
CA ASP A 58 2.24 0.49 -13.59
C ASP A 58 1.21 0.23 -12.48
N GLU A 59 0.72 -1.01 -12.37
CA GLU A 59 -0.21 -1.38 -11.31
C GLU A 59 0.44 -1.24 -9.90
N MET A 60 1.73 -1.57 -9.75
CA MET A 60 2.44 -1.33 -8.49
C MET A 60 2.42 0.16 -8.13
N LEU A 61 2.70 1.05 -9.08
CA LEU A 61 2.69 2.50 -8.87
C LEU A 61 1.28 3.02 -8.57
N ALA A 62 0.24 2.47 -9.23
CA ALA A 62 -1.15 2.79 -8.94
C ALA A 62 -1.53 2.41 -7.50
N ILE A 63 -1.21 1.18 -7.06
CA ILE A 63 -1.46 0.71 -5.69
C ILE A 63 -0.74 1.58 -4.65
N LEU A 64 0.52 1.96 -4.91
CA LEU A 64 1.29 2.82 -4.02
C LEU A 64 0.69 4.23 -3.92
N THR A 65 0.21 4.77 -5.04
CA THR A 65 -0.45 6.07 -5.10
C THR A 65 -1.75 6.07 -4.30
N ASP A 66 -2.58 5.05 -4.48
CA ASP A 66 -3.82 4.87 -3.71
C ASP A 66 -3.55 4.74 -2.21
N ARG A 67 -2.53 3.96 -1.82
CA ARG A 67 -2.12 3.84 -0.43
C ARG A 67 -1.74 5.19 0.16
N ASN A 68 -1.00 6.03 -0.57
CA ASN A 68 -0.62 7.36 -0.10
C ASN A 68 -1.83 8.28 0.03
N ARG A 69 -2.76 8.23 -0.93
CA ARG A 69 -4.01 8.99 -0.87
C ARG A 69 -4.87 8.63 0.34
N ILE A 70 -4.96 7.34 0.69
CA ILE A 70 -5.67 6.86 1.88
C ILE A 70 -5.01 7.41 3.16
N MET A 71 -3.69 7.41 3.24
CA MET A 71 -2.96 7.94 4.39
C MET A 71 -3.18 9.44 4.57
N GLN A 72 -3.07 10.21 3.48
CA GLN A 72 -3.33 11.65 3.49
C GLN A 72 -4.77 11.96 3.92
N LYS A 73 -5.75 11.22 3.37
CA LYS A 73 -7.16 11.37 3.77
C LYS A 73 -7.34 11.15 5.28
N LYS A 74 -6.78 10.08 5.84
CA LYS A 74 -6.87 9.79 7.29
C LYS A 74 -6.19 10.85 8.16
N GLU A 75 -5.12 11.46 7.68
CA GLU A 75 -4.48 12.57 8.38
C GLU A 75 -5.36 13.82 8.37
N LEU A 76 -5.93 14.18 7.22
CA LEU A 76 -6.88 15.29 7.10
C LEU A 76 -8.12 15.09 7.98
N GLU A 77 -8.67 13.88 8.00
CA GLU A 77 -9.82 13.53 8.86
C GLU A 77 -9.48 13.69 10.35
N ARG A 78 -8.29 13.26 10.78
CA ARG A 78 -7.83 13.47 12.16
C ARG A 78 -7.65 14.94 12.50
N ASN A 79 -7.07 15.72 11.59
CA ASN A 79 -6.87 17.15 11.80
C ASN A 79 -8.21 17.89 11.89
N ASN A 80 -9.16 17.53 11.02
CA ASN A 80 -10.51 18.09 11.04
C ASN A 80 -11.27 17.71 12.32
N ALA A 81 -11.13 16.47 12.79
CA ALA A 81 -11.74 16.03 14.05
C ALA A 81 -11.23 16.84 15.25
N LYS A 82 -9.91 17.05 15.35
CA LYS A 82 -9.31 17.90 16.39
C LYS A 82 -9.75 19.35 16.30
N TRP A 83 -9.84 19.90 15.08
CA TRP A 83 -10.34 21.25 14.87
C TRP A 83 -11.79 21.42 15.32
N ASN A 84 -12.66 20.46 14.99
CA ASN A 84 -14.05 20.47 15.44
C ASN A 84 -14.17 20.34 16.96
N GLU A 85 -13.29 19.56 17.60
CA GLU A 85 -13.20 19.50 19.06
C GLU A 85 -12.85 20.86 19.67
N TYR A 86 -11.86 21.58 19.10
CA TYR A 86 -11.54 22.95 19.53
C TYR A 86 -12.69 23.92 19.35
N LEU A 87 -13.42 23.85 18.24
CA LEU A 87 -14.59 24.70 18.01
C LEU A 87 -15.72 24.41 19.00
N ALA A 88 -15.90 23.15 19.40
CA ALA A 88 -16.96 22.73 20.32
C ALA A 88 -16.64 23.04 21.78
N ASN A 89 -15.38 22.82 22.21
CA ASN A 89 -14.99 22.84 23.61
C ASN A 89 -14.08 24.03 24.00
N GLY A 90 -13.65 24.85 23.03
CA GLY A 90 -12.63 25.87 23.22
C GLY A 90 -11.21 25.31 23.08
N ILE A 91 -10.21 26.19 23.07
CA ILE A 91 -8.79 25.79 23.07
C ILE A 91 -8.48 25.22 24.47
N PRO A 92 -7.90 24.02 24.60
CA PRO A 92 -7.43 23.53 25.89
C PRO A 92 -6.44 24.56 26.46
N ASN A 93 -6.71 25.07 27.66
CA ASN A 93 -5.72 25.86 28.37
C ASN A 93 -4.61 24.90 28.82
N ASP A 94 -3.41 25.04 28.27
CA ASP A 94 -2.20 24.36 28.74
C ASP A 94 -1.67 24.98 30.07
N GLU A 95 -2.57 25.35 31.00
CA GLU A 95 -2.21 25.80 32.35
C GLU A 95 -2.28 24.62 33.33
N GLU A 96 -1.22 23.78 33.33
CA GLU A 96 -0.63 23.18 34.54
C GLU A 96 0.83 22.74 34.31
#